data_AF-A0A443RVS7-F1
#
_entry.id   AF-A0A443RVS7-F1
#
_cell.length_a   1.000
_cell.length_b   1.000
_cell.length_c   1.000
_cell.angle_alpha   90.00
_cell.angle_beta   90.00
_cell.angle_gamma   90.00
#
_symmetry.space_group_name_H-M   'P 1'
#
loop_
_entity.id
_entity.type
_entity.pdbx_description
1 polymer ?
#
loop_
_entity_poly.entity_id
_entity_poly.type
_entity_poly.pdbx_seq_one_letter_code
_entity_poly.pdbx_strand_id
1 'polypeptide(L)'
;MSLESAENNYLWLLSLAEGFRTSSPPDIQSCVQCLLAILNINPSPRNAAKTHLQLGNLFIQYTNNSDIAQRHLENAVIIYNQSLIAKQILTKALEESAHSAYWHCKLLFQLAKIHANDREFVNAANVLSAGAGYAEVSNYTRILFLLSQGVMLMIDRRLDEVHPVLTQAGQFLEAWQGSTLQKESLKVFFLVLQVCHHLNAGQVKS
;
A
#
# COMPACT_ATOMS: atom_id res chain seq x y z
N MET A 1 1.67 4.01 16.47
CA MET A 1 2.22 4.78 15.34
C MET A 1 1.36 4.47 14.13
N SER A 2 0.61 5.43 13.58
CA SER A 2 -0.28 5.18 12.44
C SER A 2 0.57 4.85 11.20
N LEU A 3 0.08 3.99 10.30
CA LEU A 3 0.77 3.63 9.05
C LEU A 3 1.18 4.88 8.25
N GLU A 4 0.32 5.91 8.20
CA GLU A 4 0.61 7.20 7.57
C GLU A 4 1.81 7.94 8.20
N SER A 5 1.98 7.87 9.53
CA SER A 5 3.10 8.53 10.20
C SER A 5 4.45 7.88 9.84
N ALA A 6 4.47 6.56 9.66
CA ALA A 6 5.69 5.84 9.26
C ALA A 6 6.05 6.11 7.79
N GLU A 7 5.06 6.17 6.89
CA GLU A 7 5.29 6.52 5.48
C GLU A 7 5.74 7.98 5.31
N ASN A 8 5.17 8.91 6.08
CA ASN A 8 5.60 10.30 6.08
C ASN A 8 7.05 10.41 6.56
N ASN A 9 7.41 9.76 7.66
CA ASN A 9 8.78 9.76 8.18
C ASN A 9 9.78 9.17 7.17
N TYR A 10 9.38 8.11 6.46
CA TYR A 10 10.16 7.54 5.35
C TYR A 10 10.41 8.57 4.24
N LEU A 11 9.37 9.27 3.78
CA LEU A 11 9.47 10.28 2.72
C LEU A 11 10.35 11.47 3.13
N TRP A 12 10.20 11.95 4.37
CA TRP A 12 11.02 13.05 4.89
C TRP A 12 12.50 12.66 4.97
N LEU A 13 12.83 11.50 5.54
CA LEU A 13 14.21 11.02 5.64
C LEU A 13 14.81 10.74 4.26
N LEU A 14 14.01 10.21 3.33
CA LEU A 14 14.47 9.97 1.95
C LEU A 14 14.77 11.29 1.23
N SER A 15 13.90 12.29 1.40
CA SER A 15 14.10 13.63 0.81
C SER A 15 15.34 14.31 1.39
N LEU A 16 15.57 14.16 2.69
CA LEU A 16 16.76 14.68 3.37
C LEU A 16 18.04 13.97 2.90
N ALA A 17 18.00 12.63 2.78
CA ALA A 17 19.11 11.85 2.25
C ALA A 17 19.50 12.30 0.85
N GLU A 18 18.53 12.54 -0.03
CA GLU A 18 18.74 13.02 -1.39
C GLU A 18 19.29 14.46 -1.42
N GLY A 19 18.83 15.33 -0.50
CA GLY A 19 19.37 16.67 -0.31
C GLY A 19 20.86 16.66 0.04
N PHE A 20 21.28 15.79 0.97
CA PHE A 20 22.70 15.64 1.31
C PHE A 20 23.53 15.02 0.18
N ARG A 21 22.96 14.10 -0.60
CA ARG A 21 23.64 13.48 -1.74
C ARG A 21 23.93 14.48 -2.87
N THR A 22 23.05 15.47 -3.04
CA THR A 22 23.12 16.45 -4.13
C THR A 22 23.70 17.80 -3.72
N SER A 23 24.04 17.97 -2.43
CA SER A 23 24.71 19.18 -1.93
C SER A 23 26.06 19.39 -2.60
N SER A 24 26.58 20.62 -2.54
CA SER A 24 27.89 20.98 -3.08
C SER A 24 28.78 21.57 -1.98
N PRO A 25 29.76 20.82 -1.44
CA PRO A 25 30.10 19.43 -1.77
C PRO A 25 29.06 18.40 -1.26
N PRO A 26 28.97 17.19 -1.86
CA PRO A 26 28.07 16.14 -1.39
C PRO A 26 28.42 15.66 0.02
N ASP A 27 27.44 15.60 0.91
CA ASP A 27 27.59 15.02 2.24
C ASP A 27 27.09 13.57 2.26
N ILE A 28 27.95 12.67 1.79
CA ILE A 28 27.65 11.23 1.69
C ILE A 28 27.46 10.60 3.08
N GLN A 29 28.13 11.09 4.11
CA GLN A 29 28.01 10.55 5.47
C GLN A 29 26.62 10.82 6.04
N SER A 30 26.13 12.07 5.95
CA SER A 30 24.79 12.44 6.40
C SER A 30 23.70 11.75 5.56
N CYS A 31 23.94 11.55 4.26
CA CYS A 31 23.07 10.76 3.40
C CYS A 31 22.92 9.30 3.91
N VAL A 32 24.04 8.62 4.20
CA VAL A 32 24.03 7.25 4.76
C VAL A 32 23.30 7.19 6.09
N GLN A 33 23.52 8.16 6.98
CA GLN A 33 22.84 8.20 8.28
C GLN A 33 21.32 8.32 8.13
N CYS A 34 20.85 9.14 7.18
CA CYS A 34 19.42 9.25 6.89
C CYS A 34 18.84 7.91 6.39
N LEU A 35 19.54 7.24 5.48
CA LEU A 35 19.11 5.93 4.94
C LEU A 35 19.15 4.82 6.02
N LEU A 36 20.12 4.82 6.92
CA LEU A 36 20.16 3.89 8.05
C LEU A 36 19.04 4.18 9.06
N ALA A 37 18.72 5.45 9.31
CA ALA A 37 17.60 5.84 10.14
C ALA A 37 16.26 5.35 9.58
N ILE A 38 16.10 5.34 8.24
CA ILE A 38 14.94 4.74 7.58
C ILE A 38 14.77 3.26 7.97
N LEU A 39 15.86 2.48 8.05
CA LEU A 39 15.77 1.06 8.42
C LEU A 39 15.35 0.88 9.89
N ASN A 40 15.67 1.82 10.77
CA ASN A 40 15.31 1.77 12.19
C ASN A 40 13.84 2.12 12.47
N ILE A 41 13.15 2.82 11.56
CA ILE A 41 11.71 3.09 11.69
C ILE A 41 10.82 1.94 11.18
N ASN A 42 11.42 0.77 10.91
CA ASN A 42 10.76 -0.45 10.43
C ASN A 42 9.85 -0.21 9.22
N PRO A 43 10.43 0.20 8.07
CA PRO A 43 9.67 0.56 6.89
C PRO A 43 9.04 -0.70 6.26
N SER A 44 8.09 -0.52 5.34
CA SER A 44 7.51 -1.65 4.60
C SER A 44 8.62 -2.48 3.92
N PRO A 45 8.45 -3.80 3.72
CA PRO A 45 9.47 -4.65 3.12
C PRO A 45 10.01 -4.09 1.80
N ARG A 46 9.14 -3.52 0.98
CA ARG A 46 9.53 -2.84 -0.25
C ARG A 46 10.42 -1.62 0.00
N ASN A 47 10.06 -0.75 0.93
CA ASN A 47 10.86 0.44 1.25
C ASN A 47 12.19 0.04 1.90
N ALA A 48 12.22 -1.01 2.73
CA ALA A 48 13.44 -1.59 3.28
C ALA A 48 14.36 -2.10 2.15
N ALA A 49 13.83 -2.89 1.21
CA ALA A 49 14.59 -3.40 0.07
C ALA A 49 15.15 -2.26 -0.80
N LYS A 50 14.34 -1.23 -1.08
CA LYS A 50 14.79 -0.04 -1.82
C LYS A 50 15.88 0.74 -1.08
N THR A 51 15.74 0.92 0.22
CA THR A 51 16.73 1.62 1.07
C THR A 51 18.05 0.86 1.09
N HIS A 52 18.00 -0.47 1.20
CA HIS A 52 19.17 -1.33 1.08
C HIS A 52 19.82 -1.26 -0.31
N LEU A 53 19.04 -1.24 -1.39
CA LEU A 53 19.58 -1.04 -2.74
C LEU A 53 20.26 0.34 -2.89
N GLN A 54 19.65 1.40 -2.35
CA GLN A 54 20.23 2.75 -2.36
C GLN A 54 21.54 2.82 -1.57
N LEU A 55 21.58 2.23 -0.37
CA LEU A 55 22.80 2.11 0.43
C LEU A 55 23.89 1.35 -0.34
N GLY A 56 23.56 0.19 -0.93
CA GLY A 56 24.50 -0.61 -1.72
C GLY A 56 25.11 0.18 -2.88
N ASN A 57 24.28 0.87 -3.67
CA ASN A 57 24.74 1.69 -4.79
C ASN A 57 25.62 2.86 -4.32
N LEU A 58 25.26 3.51 -3.21
CA LEU A 58 26.02 4.62 -2.65
C LEU A 58 27.38 4.17 -2.11
N PHE A 59 27.46 3.02 -1.44
CA PHE A 59 28.73 2.45 -1.01
C PHE A 59 29.62 2.08 -2.21
N ILE A 60 29.07 1.56 -3.31
CA ILE A 60 29.82 1.28 -4.54
C ILE A 60 30.36 2.56 -5.17
N GLN A 61 29.56 3.63 -5.20
CA GLN A 61 29.92 4.86 -5.91
C GLN A 61 30.89 5.75 -5.14
N TYR A 62 30.77 5.82 -3.80
CA TYR A 62 31.45 6.84 -3.00
C TYR A 62 32.39 6.27 -1.94
N THR A 63 32.51 4.94 -1.82
CA THR A 63 33.38 4.30 -0.81
C THR A 63 34.15 3.11 -1.37
N ASN A 64 35.19 2.67 -0.67
CA ASN A 64 35.93 1.45 -1.00
C ASN A 64 35.40 0.19 -0.27
N ASN A 65 34.24 0.28 0.39
CA ASN A 65 33.71 -0.79 1.24
C ASN A 65 32.80 -1.75 0.44
N SER A 66 33.40 -2.52 -0.48
CA SER A 66 32.67 -3.47 -1.34
C SER A 66 31.86 -4.50 -0.56
N ASP A 67 32.36 -4.95 0.59
CA ASP A 67 31.68 -5.97 1.42
C ASP A 67 30.37 -5.45 2.02
N ILE A 68 30.35 -4.19 2.48
CA ILE A 68 29.16 -3.55 3.03
C ILE A 68 28.13 -3.32 1.92
N ALA A 69 28.58 -2.90 0.75
CA ALA A 69 27.72 -2.75 -0.41
C ALA A 69 27.06 -4.08 -0.80
N GLN A 70 27.84 -5.15 -0.90
CA GLN A 70 27.35 -6.49 -1.22
C GLN A 70 26.28 -6.94 -0.22
N ARG A 71 26.55 -6.80 1.09
CA ARG A 71 25.58 -7.19 2.13
C ARG A 71 24.25 -6.43 2.01
N HIS A 72 24.30 -5.14 1.69
CA HIS A 72 23.08 -4.37 1.46
C HIS A 72 22.33 -4.82 0.20
N LEU A 73 23.02 -5.13 -0.89
CA LEU A 73 22.40 -5.67 -2.10
C LEU A 73 21.76 -7.04 -1.85
N GLU A 74 22.44 -7.94 -1.13
CA GLU A 74 21.91 -9.26 -0.76
C GLU A 74 20.64 -9.12 0.10
N ASN A 75 20.66 -8.25 1.11
CA ASN A 75 19.49 -7.99 1.94
C ASN A 75 18.30 -7.46 1.10
N ALA A 76 18.56 -6.57 0.13
CA ALA A 76 17.52 -6.06 -0.75
C ALA A 76 16.86 -7.20 -1.56
N VAL A 77 17.65 -8.12 -2.10
CA VAL A 77 17.17 -9.29 -2.86
C VAL A 77 16.37 -10.25 -1.96
N ILE A 78 16.86 -10.56 -0.76
CA ILE A 78 16.19 -11.45 0.18
C ILE A 78 14.81 -10.91 0.54
N ILE A 79 14.72 -9.63 0.91
CA ILE A 79 13.45 -9.01 1.32
C ILE A 79 12.45 -8.98 0.14
N TYR A 80 12.93 -8.69 -1.08
CA TYR A 80 12.07 -8.71 -2.26
C TYR A 80 11.50 -10.11 -2.54
N ASN A 81 12.35 -11.14 -2.48
CA ASN A 81 11.94 -12.53 -2.67
C ASN A 81 10.92 -13.00 -1.62
N GLN A 82 11.05 -12.56 -0.37
CA GLN A 82 10.07 -12.86 0.67
C GLN A 82 8.67 -12.31 0.33
N SER A 83 8.57 -11.11 -0.25
CA SER A 83 7.29 -10.56 -0.71
C SER A 83 6.68 -11.42 -1.82
N LEU A 84 7.50 -11.84 -2.79
CA LEU A 84 7.06 -12.71 -3.89
C LEU A 84 6.54 -14.06 -3.39
N ILE A 85 7.29 -14.72 -2.50
CA ILE A 85 6.90 -16.02 -1.92
C ILE A 85 5.61 -15.87 -1.11
N ALA A 86 5.44 -14.78 -0.36
CA ALA A 86 4.22 -14.52 0.39
C ALA A 86 2.99 -14.44 -0.53
N LYS A 87 3.09 -13.75 -1.68
CA LYS A 87 2.01 -13.71 -2.68
C LYS A 87 1.66 -15.10 -3.21
N GLN A 88 2.66 -15.92 -3.53
CA GLN A 88 2.46 -17.28 -4.04
C GLN A 88 1.76 -18.17 -3.02
N ILE A 89 2.21 -18.15 -1.76
CA ILE A 89 1.58 -18.92 -0.67
C ILE A 89 0.13 -18.47 -0.45
N LEU A 90 -0.13 -17.17 -0.44
CA LEU A 90 -1.49 -16.64 -0.28
C LEU A 90 -2.40 -17.01 -1.45
N THR A 91 -1.89 -16.98 -2.69
CA THR A 91 -2.65 -17.38 -3.87
C THR A 91 -3.05 -18.86 -3.78
N LYS A 92 -2.13 -19.73 -3.38
CA LYS A 92 -2.44 -21.14 -3.13
C LYS A 92 -3.46 -21.33 -1.98
N ALA A 93 -3.31 -20.58 -0.89
CA ALA A 93 -4.25 -20.63 0.22
C ALA A 93 -5.67 -20.14 -0.17
N LEU A 94 -5.79 -19.25 -1.15
CA LEU A 94 -7.07 -18.81 -1.69
C LEU A 94 -7.82 -19.93 -2.42
N GLU A 95 -7.10 -20.79 -3.15
CA GLU A 95 -7.68 -21.95 -3.84
C GLU A 95 -8.33 -22.93 -2.85
N GLU A 96 -7.69 -23.15 -1.69
CA GLU A 96 -8.18 -24.10 -0.68
C GLU A 96 -9.27 -23.50 0.23
N SER A 97 -9.16 -22.19 0.52
CA SER A 97 -10.05 -21.49 1.47
C SER A 97 -11.44 -21.16 0.92
N ALA A 98 -11.76 -21.49 -0.33
CA ALA A 98 -13.05 -21.19 -0.97
C ALA A 98 -14.28 -21.67 -0.16
N HIS A 99 -14.10 -22.72 0.64
CA HIS A 99 -15.12 -23.32 1.51
C HIS A 99 -15.45 -22.46 2.75
N SER A 100 -14.60 -21.50 3.11
CA SER A 100 -14.81 -20.63 4.26
C SER A 100 -14.78 -19.16 3.86
N ALA A 101 -15.98 -18.57 3.70
CA ALA A 101 -16.12 -17.20 3.22
C ALA A 101 -15.37 -16.17 4.07
N TYR A 102 -15.33 -16.37 5.39
CA TYR A 102 -14.59 -15.50 6.31
C TYR A 102 -13.08 -15.53 6.05
N TRP A 103 -12.48 -16.73 5.98
CA TRP A 103 -11.04 -16.88 5.74
C TRP A 103 -10.66 -16.45 4.33
N HIS A 104 -11.49 -16.77 3.34
CA HIS A 104 -11.27 -16.37 1.96
C HIS A 104 -11.23 -14.84 1.82
N CYS A 105 -12.22 -14.13 2.36
CA CYS A 105 -12.23 -12.66 2.36
C CYS A 105 -11.03 -12.07 3.11
N LYS A 106 -10.66 -12.65 4.25
CA LYS A 106 -9.50 -12.19 5.02
C LYS A 106 -8.19 -12.35 4.24
N LEU A 107 -8.01 -13.47 3.53
CA LEU A 107 -6.83 -13.71 2.70
C LEU A 107 -6.79 -12.77 1.49
N LEU A 108 -7.92 -12.47 0.86
CA LEU A 108 -8.01 -11.48 -0.23
C LEU A 108 -7.57 -10.08 0.24
N PHE A 109 -8.01 -9.62 1.41
CA PHE A 109 -7.52 -8.36 1.98
C PHE A 109 -6.01 -8.39 2.27
N GLN A 110 -5.47 -9.51 2.75
CA GLN A 110 -4.02 -9.63 2.96
C GLN A 110 -3.25 -9.57 1.64
N LEU A 111 -3.73 -10.27 0.61
CA LEU A 111 -3.10 -10.25 -0.71
C LEU A 111 -3.14 -8.85 -1.33
N ALA A 112 -4.29 -8.18 -1.27
CA ALA A 112 -4.44 -6.79 -1.72
C ALA A 112 -3.47 -5.85 -0.97
N LYS A 113 -3.31 -6.03 0.34
CA LYS A 113 -2.35 -5.25 1.15
C LYS A 113 -0.91 -5.47 0.70
N ILE A 114 -0.51 -6.70 0.33
CA ILE A 114 0.85 -6.95 -0.18
C ILE A 114 1.05 -6.27 -1.55
N HIS A 115 0.09 -6.38 -2.47
CA HIS A 115 0.14 -5.66 -3.74
C HIS A 115 0.22 -4.13 -3.53
N ALA A 116 -0.58 -3.57 -2.62
CA ALA A 116 -0.54 -2.16 -2.28
C ALA A 116 0.81 -1.73 -1.69
N ASN A 117 1.37 -2.53 -0.78
CA ASN A 117 2.71 -2.30 -0.22
C ASN A 117 3.79 -2.31 -1.31
N ASP A 118 3.64 -3.16 -2.32
CA ASP A 118 4.53 -3.26 -3.49
C ASP A 118 4.29 -2.14 -4.54
N ARG A 119 3.30 -1.26 -4.28
CA ARG A 119 2.74 -0.25 -5.20
C ARG A 119 2.22 -0.81 -6.52
N GLU A 120 1.75 -2.04 -6.48
CA GLU A 120 1.00 -2.68 -7.56
C GLU A 120 -0.50 -2.36 -7.36
N PHE A 121 -0.87 -1.07 -7.40
CA PHE A 121 -2.21 -0.61 -7.03
C PHE A 121 -3.31 -1.19 -7.92
N VAL A 122 -3.02 -1.37 -9.22
CA VAL A 122 -3.94 -2.05 -10.16
C VAL A 122 -4.21 -3.49 -9.73
N ASN A 123 -3.16 -4.25 -9.37
CA ASN A 123 -3.32 -5.62 -8.91
C ASN A 123 -4.07 -5.68 -7.56
N ALA A 124 -3.78 -4.74 -6.65
CA ALA A 124 -4.52 -4.62 -5.40
C ALA A 124 -6.01 -4.35 -5.66
N ALA A 125 -6.34 -3.41 -6.56
CA ALA A 125 -7.71 -3.11 -6.95
C ALA A 125 -8.43 -4.31 -7.58
N ASN A 126 -7.74 -5.08 -8.43
CA ASN A 126 -8.30 -6.30 -9.05
C ASN A 126 -8.64 -7.37 -8.00
N VAL A 127 -7.74 -7.61 -7.04
CA VAL A 127 -8.00 -8.55 -5.92
C VAL A 127 -9.20 -8.10 -5.09
N LEU A 128 -9.31 -6.80 -4.82
CA LEU A 128 -10.45 -6.24 -4.07
C LEU A 128 -11.77 -6.35 -4.85
N SER A 129 -11.75 -6.11 -6.16
CA SER A 129 -12.91 -6.29 -7.03
C SER A 129 -13.38 -7.76 -7.05
N ALA A 130 -12.45 -8.71 -7.13
CA ALA A 130 -12.76 -10.13 -7.04
C ALA A 130 -13.39 -10.48 -5.67
N GLY A 131 -12.86 -9.91 -4.59
CA GLY A 131 -13.42 -10.05 -3.25
C GLY A 131 -14.82 -9.48 -3.09
N ALA A 132 -15.11 -8.33 -3.72
CA ALA A 132 -16.47 -7.77 -3.74
C ALA A 132 -17.48 -8.70 -4.44
N GLY A 133 -17.06 -9.36 -5.52
CA GLY A 133 -17.87 -10.37 -6.21
C GLY A 133 -18.11 -11.63 -5.37
N TYR A 134 -17.09 -12.08 -4.62
CA TYR A 134 -17.22 -13.24 -3.74
C TYR A 134 -18.04 -12.97 -2.47
N ALA A 135 -17.97 -11.75 -1.92
CA ALA A 135 -18.56 -11.39 -0.63
C ALA A 135 -20.09 -11.17 -0.64
N GLU A 136 -20.84 -11.83 -1.55
CA GLU A 136 -22.31 -11.75 -1.61
C GLU A 136 -22.99 -12.18 -0.31
N VAL A 137 -22.36 -13.07 0.44
CA VAL A 137 -22.87 -13.57 1.73
C VAL A 137 -22.85 -12.48 2.82
N SER A 138 -22.01 -11.45 2.69
CA SER A 138 -21.87 -10.37 3.67
C SER A 138 -21.82 -9.01 2.98
N ASN A 139 -22.98 -8.34 2.96
CA ASN A 139 -23.09 -6.96 2.44
C ASN A 139 -22.07 -6.02 3.10
N TYR A 140 -21.74 -6.22 4.37
CA TYR A 140 -20.73 -5.41 5.08
C TYR A 140 -19.37 -5.52 4.38
N THR A 141 -18.94 -6.77 4.18
CA THR A 141 -17.64 -7.11 3.63
C THR A 141 -17.57 -6.71 2.16
N ARG A 142 -18.65 -6.89 1.40
CA ARG A 142 -18.77 -6.45 0.00
C ARG A 142 -18.57 -4.94 -0.13
N ILE A 143 -19.23 -4.13 0.70
CA ILE A 143 -19.05 -2.67 0.69
C ILE A 143 -17.61 -2.31 1.09
N LEU A 144 -17.03 -2.96 2.10
CA LEU A 144 -15.63 -2.73 2.47
C LEU A 144 -14.65 -3.00 1.32
N PHE A 145 -14.88 -4.06 0.53
CA PHE A 145 -14.06 -4.34 -0.65
C PHE A 145 -14.16 -3.21 -1.69
N LEU A 146 -15.38 -2.76 -2.00
CA LEU A 146 -15.60 -1.67 -2.96
C LEU A 146 -14.96 -0.36 -2.50
N LEU A 147 -15.14 0.02 -1.23
CA LEU A 147 -14.53 1.24 -0.69
C LEU A 147 -13.00 1.14 -0.70
N SER A 148 -12.44 -0.01 -0.33
CA SER A 148 -10.99 -0.24 -0.38
C SER A 148 -10.46 -0.22 -1.82
N GLN A 149 -11.22 -0.73 -2.78
CA GLN A 149 -10.89 -0.65 -4.21
C GLN A 149 -10.86 0.81 -4.67
N GLY A 150 -11.84 1.61 -4.25
CA GLY A 150 -11.88 3.05 -4.50
C GLY A 150 -10.62 3.78 -3.97
N VAL A 151 -10.14 3.43 -2.78
CA VAL A 151 -8.87 3.95 -2.25
C VAL A 151 -7.70 3.63 -3.20
N MET A 152 -7.55 2.36 -3.61
CA MET A 152 -6.45 1.96 -4.48
C MET A 152 -6.46 2.70 -5.82
N LEU A 153 -7.64 2.84 -6.44
CA LEU A 153 -7.82 3.56 -7.71
C LEU A 153 -7.53 5.06 -7.57
N MET A 154 -7.89 5.67 -6.45
CA MET A 154 -7.55 7.08 -6.19
C MET A 154 -6.05 7.29 -6.00
N ILE A 155 -5.36 6.39 -5.29
CA ILE A 155 -3.90 6.46 -5.14
C ILE A 155 -3.21 6.34 -6.51
N ASP A 156 -3.72 5.47 -7.38
CA ASP A 156 -3.22 5.26 -8.75
C ASP A 156 -3.66 6.35 -9.74
N ARG A 157 -4.45 7.34 -9.29
CA ARG A 157 -5.02 8.44 -10.10
C ARG A 157 -5.94 8.00 -11.25
N ARG A 158 -6.55 6.81 -11.16
CA ARG A 158 -7.53 6.30 -12.15
C ARG A 158 -8.95 6.79 -11.83
N LEU A 159 -9.15 8.10 -11.90
CA LEU A 159 -10.39 8.76 -11.44
C LEU A 159 -11.64 8.28 -12.20
N ASP A 160 -11.50 7.90 -13.47
CA ASP A 160 -12.60 7.41 -14.31
C ASP A 160 -13.21 6.09 -13.78
N GLU A 161 -12.41 5.26 -13.11
CA GLU A 161 -12.86 4.00 -12.49
C GLU A 161 -13.31 4.18 -11.04
N VAL A 162 -12.92 5.26 -10.38
CA VAL A 162 -13.34 5.54 -8.99
C VAL A 162 -14.84 5.80 -8.93
N HIS A 163 -15.37 6.60 -9.87
CA HIS A 163 -16.77 6.98 -9.88
C HIS A 163 -17.73 5.76 -9.93
N PRO A 164 -17.62 4.81 -10.88
CA PRO A 164 -18.53 3.66 -10.92
C PRO A 164 -18.43 2.77 -9.67
N VAL A 165 -17.24 2.61 -9.08
CA VAL A 165 -17.04 1.84 -7.84
C VAL A 165 -17.74 2.51 -6.66
N LEU A 166 -17.63 3.84 -6.54
CA LEU A 166 -18.33 4.60 -5.50
C LEU A 166 -19.85 4.58 -5.71
N THR A 167 -20.33 4.73 -6.95
CA THR A 167 -21.78 4.63 -7.24
C THR A 167 -22.33 3.27 -6.81
N GLN A 168 -21.61 2.19 -7.13
CA GLN A 168 -21.99 0.85 -6.71
C GLN A 168 -22.00 0.70 -5.18
N ALA A 169 -20.97 1.18 -4.49
CA ALA A 169 -20.91 1.16 -3.03
C ALA A 169 -22.05 1.96 -2.38
N GLY A 170 -22.41 3.10 -2.97
CA GLY A 170 -23.53 3.94 -2.54
C GLY A 170 -24.87 3.22 -2.62
N GLN A 171 -25.15 2.53 -3.73
CA GLN A 171 -26.37 1.72 -3.90
C GLN A 171 -26.49 0.63 -2.81
N PHE A 172 -25.39 -0.06 -2.50
CA PHE A 172 -25.38 -1.06 -1.43
C PHE A 172 -25.54 -0.44 -0.03
N LEU A 173 -25.05 0.78 0.19
CA LEU A 173 -25.24 1.51 1.44
C LEU A 173 -26.69 1.97 1.64
N GLU A 174 -27.36 2.40 0.58
CA GLU A 174 -28.76 2.77 0.62
C GLU A 174 -29.65 1.56 0.92
N ALA A 175 -29.39 0.44 0.23
CA ALA A 175 -30.08 -0.84 0.41
C ALA A 175 -29.73 -1.57 1.73
N TRP A 176 -28.91 -0.97 2.60
CA TRP A 176 -28.45 -1.59 3.84
C TRP A 176 -29.57 -1.84 4.85
N GLN A 177 -29.76 -3.11 5.22
CA GLN A 177 -30.71 -3.58 6.24
C GLN A 177 -30.04 -4.14 7.52
N GLY A 178 -28.70 -4.12 7.60
CA GLY A 178 -27.95 -4.65 8.74
C GLY A 178 -27.85 -3.69 9.92
N SER A 179 -26.85 -3.90 10.79
CA SER A 179 -26.60 -3.06 11.98
C SER A 179 -26.41 -1.58 11.63
N THR A 180 -27.03 -0.69 12.42
CA THR A 180 -26.88 0.77 12.29
C THR A 180 -25.43 1.20 12.50
N LEU A 181 -24.72 0.62 13.48
CA LEU A 181 -23.33 0.96 13.77
C LEU A 181 -22.42 0.68 12.55
N GLN A 182 -22.61 -0.49 11.93
CA GLN A 182 -21.87 -0.85 10.73
C GLN A 182 -22.19 0.08 9.56
N LYS A 183 -23.46 0.45 9.38
CA LYS A 183 -23.89 1.41 8.36
C LYS A 183 -23.17 2.74 8.52
N GLU A 184 -23.13 3.29 9.73
CA GLU A 184 -22.49 4.58 9.99
C GLU A 184 -20.97 4.53 9.75
N SER A 185 -20.28 3.47 10.18
CA SER A 185 -18.86 3.28 9.87
C SER A 185 -18.58 3.26 8.36
N LEU A 186 -19.42 2.57 7.59
CA LEU A 186 -19.28 2.52 6.13
C LEU A 186 -19.62 3.86 5.47
N LYS A 187 -20.64 4.57 5.94
CA LYS A 187 -20.98 5.91 5.46
C LYS A 187 -19.83 6.89 5.68
N VAL A 188 -19.22 6.89 6.87
CA VAL A 188 -18.07 7.74 7.16
C VAL A 188 -16.94 7.44 6.18
N PHE A 189 -16.62 6.16 5.95
CA PHE A 189 -15.59 5.80 4.99
C PHE A 189 -15.95 6.24 3.55
N PHE A 190 -17.18 5.99 3.11
CA PHE A 190 -17.67 6.42 1.81
C PHE A 190 -17.60 7.94 1.60
N LEU A 191 -18.06 8.72 2.58
CA LEU A 191 -18.04 10.19 2.52
C LEU A 191 -16.62 10.74 2.44
N VAL A 192 -15.68 10.18 3.21
CA VAL A 192 -14.26 10.55 3.13
C VAL A 192 -13.74 10.29 1.70
N LEU A 193 -14.06 9.14 1.10
CA LEU A 193 -13.63 8.85 -0.27
C LEU A 193 -14.27 9.78 -1.31
N GLN A 194 -15.55 10.13 -1.16
CA GLN A 194 -16.20 11.10 -2.05
C GLN A 194 -15.52 12.47 -2.00
N VAL A 195 -15.24 12.97 -0.79
CA VAL A 195 -14.53 14.24 -0.63
C VAL A 195 -13.14 14.16 -1.26
N CYS A 196 -12.37 13.11 -0.99
CA CYS A 196 -11.06 12.89 -1.61
C CYS A 196 -11.15 12.84 -3.15
N HIS A 197 -12.15 12.17 -3.71
CA HIS A 197 -12.36 12.10 -5.16
C HIS A 197 -12.67 13.47 -5.76
N HIS A 198 -13.59 14.25 -5.17
CA HIS A 198 -13.91 15.59 -5.65
C HIS A 198 -12.73 16.57 -5.55
N LEU A 199 -11.95 16.49 -4.47
CA LEU A 199 -10.71 17.26 -4.32
C LEU A 199 -9.70 16.91 -5.41
N ASN A 200 -9.47 15.61 -5.66
CA ASN A 200 -8.53 15.14 -6.67
C ASN A 200 -8.99 15.45 -8.12
N ALA A 201 -10.30 15.50 -8.36
CA ALA A 201 -10.89 15.87 -9.65
C ALA A 201 -10.94 17.40 -9.88
N GLY A 202 -10.47 18.22 -8.93
CA GLY A 202 -10.53 19.69 -9.01
C GLY A 202 -11.95 20.26 -8.90
N GLN A 203 -12.92 19.44 -8.51
CA GLN A 203 -14.32 19.84 -8.34
C GLN A 203 -14.57 20.30 -6.90
N VAL A 204 -13.93 21.39 -6.49
CA VAL A 204 -14.29 22.03 -5.22
C VAL A 204 -15.54 22.86 -5.48
N LYS A 205 -16.72 22.28 -5.22
CA LYS A 205 -17.93 23.10 -5.10
C LYS A 205 -17.84 23.88 -3.79
N SER A 206 -17.55 25.18 -3.92
CA SER A 206 -17.71 26.19 -2.86
C SER A 206 -19.18 26.40 -2.52
#